data_AF-A5CYV3-F1
#
_entry.id   AF-A5CYV3-F1
#
_cell.length_a   1.000
_cell.length_b   1.000
_cell.length_c   1.000
_cell.angle_alpha   90.00
_cell.angle_beta   90.00
_cell.angle_gamma   90.00
#
_symmetry.space_group_name_H-M   'P 1'
#
loop_
_entity.id
_entity.type
_entity.pdbx_description
1 polymer ?
#
loop_
_entity_poly.entity_id
_entity_poly.type
_entity_poly.pdbx_seq_one_letter_code
_entity_poly.pdbx_strand_id
1 'polypeptide(L)'
;MGEFNGGNNGISEESIILSTAARDNILPLTSSCNVRCLFCSHRQNPPGVKVYRMAPRSLAEVGQTIAFLDPERPVIIGESATRIIEGEPFTHPAVDEVLRLVRAALPRTAVQITTNGSLLDERRAWLLGDLGNAAVCLSLNSASELGRALLMGDANPGAAIKSPVLLKKYGVPFHGSVVAMPHLVGWDDLKKTVSYLCECGAQTVRVFLPGYTALAPPALRFGQPLWEQLGEFVLRLREETEIPVTCEPPLIAGLEPEVAGVIAASPAAGAGIRRGDVIEAVNGVPAMTRVHAFKMVLEAGSPEITANRGGERLIFKLWKEPGQRSGLVMEYDLDPRLIEEMGRAARQHGAAKVLVFTSELAVSAIKAGLQRFWKENAEVEAVAVKNSFFGGSIKAAGLLTLFDFEAGMEKYLAAKPGERPCLVLLPGLAFDERGRDLTGRSFLELNEKFDTAFETLC
;
A
#
# COMPACT_ATOMS: atom_id res chain seq x y z
N MET A 1 -18.95 -13.35 17.84
CA MET A 1 -18.95 -12.50 19.04
C MET A 1 -18.32 -13.32 20.15
N GLY A 2 -17.17 -12.91 20.63
CA GLY A 2 -16.52 -13.49 21.80
C GLY A 2 -15.87 -12.33 22.52
N GLU A 3 -16.37 -12.02 23.71
CA GLU A 3 -15.76 -11.04 24.62
C GLU A 3 -14.45 -11.64 25.13
N PHE A 4 -13.32 -10.99 24.80
CA PHE A 4 -12.06 -11.28 25.44
C PHE A 4 -11.82 -10.22 26.51
N ASN A 5 -11.89 -10.65 27.76
CA ASN A 5 -11.48 -9.87 28.93
C ASN A 5 -10.01 -9.48 28.80
N GLY A 6 -9.75 -8.18 28.95
CA GLY A 6 -8.42 -7.59 28.98
C GLY A 6 -7.58 -8.17 30.12
N GLY A 7 -6.66 -9.07 29.77
CA GLY A 7 -5.58 -9.53 30.61
C GLY A 7 -4.37 -8.61 30.45
N ASN A 8 -3.97 -8.02 31.58
CA ASN A 8 -2.97 -6.97 31.75
C ASN A 8 -1.54 -7.45 31.39
N ASN A 9 -1.04 -7.07 30.21
CA ASN A 9 0.37 -6.83 29.86
C ASN A 9 0.46 -6.44 28.38
N GLY A 10 0.29 -5.16 28.03
CA GLY A 10 0.43 -4.75 26.64
C GLY A 10 -0.05 -3.33 26.38
N ILE A 11 0.65 -2.66 25.48
CA ILE A 11 0.39 -1.33 24.91
C ILE A 11 -1.11 -0.99 24.88
N SER A 12 -1.51 0.16 25.44
CA SER A 12 -2.91 0.61 25.41
C SER A 12 -3.35 0.87 23.96
N GLU A 13 -4.64 0.65 23.67
CA GLU A 13 -5.26 0.97 22.37
C GLU A 13 -4.91 2.40 21.93
N GLU A 14 -4.98 3.34 22.88
CA GLU A 14 -4.59 4.74 22.69
C GLU A 14 -3.14 4.90 22.23
N SER A 15 -2.19 4.17 22.82
CA SER A 15 -0.78 4.25 22.41
C SER A 15 -0.56 3.74 20.98
N ILE A 16 -1.35 2.77 20.51
CA ILE A 16 -1.27 2.27 19.12
C ILE A 16 -1.83 3.33 18.18
N ILE A 17 -2.98 3.92 18.51
CA ILE A 17 -3.61 4.99 17.72
C ILE A 17 -2.66 6.18 17.57
N LEU A 18 -2.06 6.65 18.67
CA LEU A 18 -1.16 7.80 18.65
C LEU A 18 0.13 7.51 17.87
N SER A 19 0.68 6.29 18.01
CA SER A 19 1.84 5.86 17.22
C SER A 19 1.54 5.83 15.71
N THR A 20 0.38 5.28 15.34
CA THR A 20 -0.12 5.26 13.96
C THR A 20 -0.30 6.67 13.40
N ALA A 21 -0.87 7.60 14.18
CA ALA A 21 -1.03 8.99 13.76
C ALA A 21 0.32 9.67 13.52
N ALA A 22 1.25 9.58 14.49
CA ALA A 22 2.54 10.23 14.40
C ALA A 22 3.41 9.68 13.25
N ARG A 23 3.38 8.36 13.01
CA ARG A 23 4.24 7.72 12.02
C ARG A 23 3.63 7.74 10.63
N ASP A 24 2.38 7.32 10.52
CA ASP A 24 1.74 7.00 9.23
C ASP A 24 0.81 8.13 8.77
N ASN A 25 0.55 9.13 9.62
CA ASN A 25 -0.43 10.19 9.40
C ASN A 25 -1.85 9.67 9.16
N ILE A 26 -2.15 8.50 9.74
CA ILE A 26 -3.46 7.85 9.71
C ILE A 26 -4.25 8.28 10.95
N LEU A 27 -5.52 8.60 10.75
CA LEU A 27 -6.47 8.93 11.80
C LEU A 27 -7.54 7.83 11.89
N PRO A 28 -7.33 6.79 12.73
CA PRO A 28 -8.33 5.76 12.96
C PRO A 28 -9.57 6.34 13.64
N LEU A 29 -10.75 6.00 13.14
CA LEU A 29 -12.04 6.52 13.64
C LEU A 29 -12.94 5.44 14.26
N THR A 30 -13.02 4.27 13.64
CA THR A 30 -13.92 3.20 14.07
C THR A 30 -13.52 1.86 13.46
N SER A 31 -13.80 0.75 14.15
CA SER A 31 -13.76 -0.61 13.59
C SER A 31 -15.10 -1.10 13.04
N SER A 32 -16.13 -0.27 13.05
CA SER A 32 -17.46 -0.63 12.53
C SER A 32 -17.46 -0.63 11.00
N CYS A 33 -17.98 -1.69 10.40
CA CYS A 33 -18.12 -1.78 8.94
C CYS A 33 -19.50 -2.34 8.58
N ASN A 34 -20.16 -1.71 7.62
CA ASN A 34 -21.50 -2.04 7.20
C ASN A 34 -21.56 -3.03 6.01
N VAL A 35 -20.42 -3.33 5.39
CA VAL A 35 -20.28 -4.34 4.34
C VAL A 35 -19.52 -5.56 4.86
N ARG A 36 -19.57 -6.65 4.11
CA ARG A 36 -19.07 -7.98 4.50
C ARG A 36 -18.18 -8.61 3.42
N CYS A 37 -17.20 -7.87 2.92
CA CYS A 37 -16.33 -8.29 1.83
C CYS A 37 -15.76 -9.70 2.01
N LEU A 38 -15.86 -10.52 0.96
CA LEU A 38 -15.34 -11.88 0.92
C LEU A 38 -13.82 -11.91 1.07
N PHE A 39 -13.13 -10.93 0.50
CA PHE A 39 -11.68 -10.75 0.54
C PHE A 39 -11.20 -9.89 1.71
N CYS A 40 -12.04 -9.59 2.71
CA CYS A 40 -11.61 -8.84 3.88
C CYS A 40 -10.55 -9.64 4.66
N SER A 41 -9.32 -9.12 4.71
CA SER A 41 -8.16 -9.76 5.35
C SER A 41 -8.41 -10.13 6.81
N HIS A 42 -9.12 -9.28 7.55
CA HIS A 42 -9.40 -9.47 8.98
C HIS A 42 -10.23 -10.72 9.31
N ARG A 43 -10.94 -11.31 8.34
CA ARG A 43 -11.70 -12.55 8.53
C ARG A 43 -10.84 -13.81 8.46
N GLN A 44 -9.62 -13.68 7.97
CA GLN A 44 -8.75 -14.79 7.63
C GLN A 44 -7.46 -14.79 8.44
N ASN A 45 -7.34 -13.93 9.46
CA ASN A 45 -6.18 -13.86 10.34
C ASN A 45 -5.98 -15.21 11.06
N PRO A 46 -4.78 -15.82 10.96
CA PRO A 46 -4.42 -16.98 11.77
C PRO A 46 -4.51 -16.69 13.28
N PRO A 47 -4.75 -17.73 14.10
CA PRO A 47 -4.62 -17.61 15.56
C PRO A 47 -3.25 -17.05 15.96
N GLY A 48 -3.23 -16.14 16.93
CA GLY A 48 -2.01 -15.51 17.44
C GLY A 48 -1.66 -14.16 16.81
N VAL A 49 -2.30 -13.77 15.69
CA VAL A 49 -2.17 -12.41 15.14
C VAL A 49 -2.75 -11.38 16.12
N LYS A 50 -1.94 -10.39 16.50
CA LYS A 50 -2.32 -9.28 17.37
C LYS A 50 -2.94 -8.14 16.57
N VAL A 51 -4.26 -8.06 16.63
CA VAL A 51 -5.06 -6.99 16.02
C VAL A 51 -6.00 -6.36 17.04
N TYR A 52 -6.32 -5.09 16.84
CA TYR A 52 -7.06 -4.27 17.78
C TYR A 52 -8.35 -3.77 17.14
N ARG A 53 -9.42 -3.70 17.92
CA ARG A 53 -10.70 -3.13 17.51
C ARG A 53 -11.01 -1.96 18.42
N MET A 54 -11.62 -0.94 17.85
CA MET A 54 -12.04 0.27 18.54
C MET A 54 -13.53 0.54 18.33
N ALA A 55 -14.16 1.06 19.37
CA ALA A 55 -15.45 1.70 19.25
C ALA A 55 -15.34 2.98 18.40
N PRO A 56 -16.45 3.54 17.88
CA PRO A 56 -16.43 4.88 17.32
C PRO A 56 -15.87 5.89 18.35
N ARG A 57 -14.85 6.64 17.95
CA ARG A 57 -14.12 7.55 18.84
C ARG A 57 -14.87 8.85 19.07
N SER A 58 -14.81 9.38 20.29
CA SER A 58 -15.37 10.70 20.60
C SER A 58 -14.60 11.83 19.90
N LEU A 59 -15.25 12.98 19.73
CA LEU A 59 -14.60 14.18 19.18
C LEU A 59 -13.38 14.63 20.01
N ALA A 60 -13.41 14.41 21.32
CA ALA A 60 -12.30 14.75 22.21
C ALA A 60 -11.06 13.87 21.93
N GLU A 61 -11.25 12.55 21.83
CA GLU A 61 -10.17 11.60 21.50
C GLU A 61 -9.61 11.87 20.09
N VAL A 62 -10.48 12.14 19.11
CA VAL A 62 -10.06 12.53 17.76
C VAL A 62 -9.24 13.82 17.80
N GLY A 63 -9.69 14.83 18.54
CA GLY A 63 -8.98 16.10 18.72
C GLY A 63 -7.58 15.92 19.31
N GLN A 64 -7.41 15.02 20.27
CA GLN A 64 -6.10 14.67 20.82
C GLN A 64 -5.19 14.04 19.77
N THR A 65 -5.69 13.11 18.95
CA THR A 65 -4.89 12.47 17.90
C THR A 65 -4.49 13.44 16.79
N ILE A 66 -5.36 14.39 16.43
CA ILE A 66 -5.06 15.39 15.39
C ILE A 66 -3.79 16.19 15.74
N ALA A 67 -3.51 16.41 17.04
CA ALA A 67 -2.31 17.12 17.47
C ALA A 67 -0.98 16.38 17.17
N PHE A 68 -1.03 15.09 16.82
CA PHE A 68 0.13 14.28 16.45
C PHE A 68 0.28 14.10 14.93
N LEU A 69 -0.65 14.61 14.13
CA LEU A 69 -0.59 14.55 12.68
C LEU A 69 0.40 15.59 12.14
N ASP A 70 1.10 15.21 11.07
CA ASP A 70 1.99 16.09 10.32
C ASP A 70 1.16 16.90 9.29
N PRO A 71 1.12 18.25 9.40
CA PRO A 71 0.34 19.10 8.51
C PRO A 71 0.82 19.07 7.05
N GLU A 72 2.06 18.65 6.78
CA GLU A 72 2.64 18.57 5.43
C GLU A 72 2.31 17.24 4.73
N ARG A 73 1.77 16.27 5.47
CA ARG A 73 1.37 14.96 4.94
C ARG A 73 -0.15 14.86 4.86
N PRO A 74 -0.73 14.15 3.87
CA PRO A 74 -2.17 13.93 3.82
C PRO A 74 -2.67 13.19 5.05
N VAL A 75 -3.74 13.67 5.70
CA VAL A 75 -4.44 12.92 6.76
C VAL A 75 -5.17 11.76 6.12
N ILE A 76 -4.86 10.53 6.53
CA ILE A 76 -5.45 9.32 5.96
C ILE A 76 -6.54 8.78 6.90
N ILE A 77 -7.73 8.50 6.39
CA ILE A 77 -8.86 7.96 7.16
C ILE A 77 -9.40 6.70 6.48
N GLY A 78 -9.60 5.62 7.24
CA GLY A 78 -10.18 4.37 6.73
C GLY A 78 -9.18 3.44 6.06
N GLU A 79 -7.90 3.54 6.41
CA GLU A 79 -6.84 2.72 5.82
C GLU A 79 -6.59 1.46 6.68
N SER A 80 -6.20 0.34 6.06
CA SER A 80 -5.97 -0.93 6.76
C SER A 80 -4.49 -1.32 6.79
N ALA A 81 -3.60 -0.34 6.99
CA ALA A 81 -2.15 -0.51 7.02
C ALA A 81 -1.56 -0.72 8.43
N THR A 82 -2.42 -0.84 9.45
CA THR A 82 -2.01 -0.86 10.85
C THR A 82 -2.50 -2.13 11.54
N ARG A 83 -2.13 -2.33 12.82
CA ARG A 83 -2.70 -3.42 13.64
C ARG A 83 -4.14 -3.13 14.07
N ILE A 84 -4.66 -1.95 13.79
CA ILE A 84 -6.04 -1.57 14.06
C ILE A 84 -6.90 -2.11 12.91
N ILE A 85 -7.97 -2.82 13.26
CA ILE A 85 -9.02 -3.20 12.31
C ILE A 85 -9.85 -1.96 12.04
N GLU A 86 -9.47 -1.16 11.05
CA GLU A 86 -10.30 -0.03 10.63
C GLU A 86 -11.56 -0.52 9.89
N GLY A 87 -12.65 0.19 10.13
CA GLY A 87 -13.96 -0.05 9.54
C GLY A 87 -14.26 0.89 8.39
N GLU A 88 -15.55 1.04 8.07
CA GLU A 88 -16.01 2.04 7.11
C GLU A 88 -16.15 3.41 7.80
N PRO A 89 -15.38 4.44 7.39
CA PRO A 89 -15.39 5.74 8.05
C PRO A 89 -16.78 6.35 8.21
N PHE A 90 -17.64 6.22 7.20
CA PHE A 90 -18.98 6.82 7.23
C PHE A 90 -19.99 6.10 8.13
N THR A 91 -19.60 4.99 8.78
CA THR A 91 -20.38 4.39 9.88
C THR A 91 -20.19 5.13 11.20
N HIS A 92 -19.18 5.99 11.32
CA HIS A 92 -18.95 6.78 12.51
C HIS A 92 -20.09 7.81 12.70
N PRO A 93 -20.74 7.85 13.89
CA PRO A 93 -21.96 8.64 14.08
C PRO A 93 -21.74 10.16 13.98
N ALA A 94 -20.53 10.62 14.30
CA ALA A 94 -20.13 12.03 14.21
C ALA A 94 -19.10 12.30 13.10
N VAL A 95 -19.14 11.53 11.99
CA VAL A 95 -18.13 11.63 10.92
C VAL A 95 -18.08 13.04 10.30
N ASP A 96 -19.24 13.68 10.13
CA ASP A 96 -19.32 15.02 9.53
C ASP A 96 -18.64 16.05 10.45
N GLU A 97 -18.83 15.96 11.77
CA GLU A 97 -18.18 16.79 12.78
C GLU A 97 -16.68 16.52 12.86
N VAL A 98 -16.27 15.25 12.79
CA VAL A 98 -14.85 14.87 12.74
C VAL A 98 -14.14 15.49 11.55
N LEU A 99 -14.73 15.44 10.35
CA LEU A 99 -14.12 16.03 9.15
C LEU A 99 -13.98 17.55 9.29
N ARG A 100 -14.99 18.23 9.84
CA ARG A 100 -14.90 19.67 10.14
C ARG A 100 -13.82 19.98 11.18
N LEU A 101 -13.68 19.14 12.21
CA LEU A 101 -12.64 19.27 13.22
C LEU A 101 -11.24 19.13 12.61
N VAL A 102 -11.02 18.13 11.74
CA VAL A 102 -9.76 17.95 11.02
C VAL A 102 -9.45 19.18 10.17
N ARG A 103 -10.41 19.67 9.36
CA ARG A 103 -10.19 20.85 8.51
C ARG A 103 -9.96 22.12 9.32
N ALA A 104 -10.62 22.31 10.45
CA ALA A 104 -10.39 23.45 11.33
C ALA A 104 -8.98 23.44 11.94
N ALA A 105 -8.49 22.27 12.37
CA ALA A 105 -7.16 22.11 12.94
C ALA A 105 -6.04 22.16 11.88
N LEU A 106 -6.32 21.65 10.67
CA LEU A 106 -5.37 21.50 9.58
C LEU A 106 -5.93 22.13 8.28
N PRO A 107 -5.97 23.47 8.16
CA PRO A 107 -6.73 24.17 7.11
C PRO A 107 -6.26 23.90 5.68
N ARG A 108 -4.98 23.59 5.48
CA ARG A 108 -4.38 23.39 4.15
C ARG A 108 -4.04 21.93 3.85
N THR A 109 -4.00 21.09 4.87
CA THR A 109 -3.58 19.70 4.74
C THR A 109 -4.57 18.89 3.91
N ALA A 110 -4.06 18.03 3.04
CA ALA A 110 -4.90 17.14 2.25
C ALA A 110 -5.58 16.11 3.15
N VAL A 111 -6.84 15.77 2.88
CA VAL A 111 -7.55 14.69 3.59
C VAL A 111 -7.87 13.59 2.59
N GLN A 112 -7.42 12.37 2.86
CA GLN A 112 -7.71 11.20 2.03
C GLN A 112 -8.59 10.23 2.81
N ILE A 113 -9.74 9.87 2.23
CA ILE A 113 -10.71 8.98 2.87
C ILE A 113 -10.90 7.75 2.01
N THR A 114 -10.61 6.58 2.57
CA THR A 114 -10.92 5.30 1.95
C THR A 114 -12.32 4.86 2.39
N THR A 115 -13.20 4.59 1.42
CA THR A 115 -14.60 4.20 1.70
C THR A 115 -15.06 3.13 0.72
N ASN A 116 -15.97 2.28 1.18
CA ASN A 116 -16.71 1.35 0.34
C ASN A 116 -17.82 2.04 -0.48
N GLY A 117 -18.15 3.30 -0.19
CA GLY A 117 -19.10 4.12 -0.97
C GLY A 117 -20.58 3.91 -0.67
N SER A 118 -20.97 2.85 0.07
CA SER A 118 -22.40 2.54 0.34
C SER A 118 -23.11 3.59 1.17
N LEU A 119 -22.35 4.39 1.92
CA LEU A 119 -22.83 5.45 2.78
C LEU A 119 -22.51 6.85 2.23
N LEU A 120 -21.95 6.93 1.02
CA LEU A 120 -21.62 8.20 0.37
C LEU A 120 -22.82 8.73 -0.41
N ASP A 121 -23.72 9.41 0.31
CA ASP A 121 -24.90 10.07 -0.24
C ASP A 121 -24.59 11.49 -0.77
N GLU A 122 -25.62 12.16 -1.27
CA GLU A 122 -25.51 13.51 -1.83
C GLU A 122 -25.00 14.54 -0.81
N ARG A 123 -25.45 14.43 0.45
CA ARG A 123 -25.01 15.32 1.54
C ARG A 123 -23.52 15.15 1.82
N ARG A 124 -23.04 13.90 1.89
CA ARG A 124 -21.64 13.60 2.18
C ARG A 124 -20.74 13.92 1.01
N ALA A 125 -21.15 13.65 -0.22
CA ALA A 125 -20.40 14.07 -1.40
C ALA A 125 -20.28 15.61 -1.47
N TRP A 126 -21.34 16.34 -1.16
CA TRP A 126 -21.28 17.79 -1.03
C TRP A 126 -20.33 18.25 0.09
N LEU A 127 -20.42 17.64 1.28
CA LEU A 127 -19.54 17.95 2.41
C LEU A 127 -18.06 17.76 2.06
N LEU A 128 -17.72 16.69 1.35
CA LEU A 128 -16.33 16.45 0.92
C LEU A 128 -15.86 17.49 -0.10
N GLY A 129 -16.74 17.94 -1.00
CA GLY A 129 -16.44 19.02 -1.94
C GLY A 129 -16.22 20.35 -1.20
N ASP A 130 -17.10 20.65 -0.25
CA ASP A 130 -17.06 21.86 0.58
C ASP A 130 -15.84 21.90 1.52
N LEU A 131 -15.41 20.73 2.01
CA LEU A 131 -14.22 20.61 2.87
C LEU A 131 -12.96 21.16 2.19
N GLY A 132 -12.90 21.10 0.85
CA GLY A 132 -11.73 21.44 0.04
C GLY A 132 -10.54 20.51 0.30
N ASN A 133 -9.62 20.40 -0.66
CA ASN A 133 -8.41 19.56 -0.58
C ASN A 133 -8.65 18.16 0.04
N ALA A 134 -9.77 17.54 -0.32
CA ALA A 134 -10.17 16.21 0.12
C ALA A 134 -10.23 15.29 -1.10
N ALA A 135 -9.76 14.06 -0.93
CA ALA A 135 -9.77 13.03 -1.97
C ALA A 135 -10.31 11.71 -1.43
N VAL A 136 -10.97 10.95 -2.30
CA VAL A 136 -11.57 9.66 -1.94
C VAL A 136 -10.84 8.50 -2.60
N CYS A 137 -10.52 7.47 -1.82
CA CYS A 137 -10.16 6.15 -2.33
C CYS A 137 -11.41 5.26 -2.29
N LEU A 138 -12.09 5.12 -3.42
CA LEU A 138 -13.37 4.43 -3.53
C LEU A 138 -13.17 2.95 -3.83
N SER A 139 -13.45 2.11 -2.83
CA SER A 139 -13.44 0.64 -2.95
C SER A 139 -14.76 0.13 -3.54
N LEU A 140 -14.95 0.38 -4.85
CA LEU A 140 -16.17 0.01 -5.55
C LEU A 140 -16.29 -1.51 -5.74
N ASN A 141 -15.19 -2.18 -6.11
CA ASN A 141 -15.06 -3.63 -6.34
C ASN A 141 -15.98 -4.30 -7.38
N SER A 142 -17.17 -3.77 -7.63
CA SER A 142 -18.06 -4.13 -8.73
C SER A 142 -19.06 -3.01 -8.98
N ALA A 143 -19.28 -2.67 -10.25
CA ALA A 143 -20.28 -1.71 -10.70
C ALA A 143 -21.65 -2.38 -11.02
N SER A 144 -21.78 -3.68 -10.78
CA SER A 144 -23.05 -4.40 -10.89
C SER A 144 -23.66 -4.68 -9.52
N GLU A 145 -24.99 -4.61 -9.41
CA GLU A 145 -25.66 -4.89 -8.13
C GLU A 145 -25.40 -6.33 -7.65
N LEU A 146 -25.46 -7.29 -8.58
CA LEU A 146 -25.20 -8.69 -8.29
C LEU A 146 -23.75 -8.94 -7.87
N GLY A 147 -22.78 -8.42 -8.65
CA GLY A 147 -21.36 -8.60 -8.37
C GLY A 147 -20.99 -7.98 -7.03
N ARG A 148 -21.53 -6.79 -6.73
CA ARG A 148 -21.27 -6.12 -5.47
C ARG A 148 -21.94 -6.80 -4.27
N ALA A 149 -23.19 -7.25 -4.40
CA ALA A 149 -23.84 -8.05 -3.38
C ALA A 149 -23.03 -9.33 -3.07
N LEU A 150 -22.50 -9.99 -4.10
CA LEU A 150 -21.68 -11.20 -3.96
C LEU A 150 -20.32 -10.90 -3.30
N LEU A 151 -19.56 -9.97 -3.84
CA LEU A 151 -18.18 -9.70 -3.42
C LEU A 151 -18.09 -8.97 -2.08
N MET A 152 -19.00 -8.02 -1.86
CA MET A 152 -18.97 -7.13 -0.70
C MET A 152 -20.02 -7.47 0.35
N GLY A 153 -20.95 -8.38 0.08
CA GLY A 153 -22.09 -8.62 0.98
C GLY A 153 -22.87 -7.33 1.24
N ASP A 154 -22.91 -6.44 0.25
CA ASP A 154 -23.54 -5.13 0.34
C ASP A 154 -25.06 -5.30 0.26
N ALA A 155 -25.77 -4.83 1.28
CA ALA A 155 -27.23 -4.92 1.36
C ALA A 155 -27.93 -3.86 0.48
N ASN A 156 -27.21 -2.82 0.05
CA ASN A 156 -27.73 -1.78 -0.83
C ASN A 156 -26.71 -1.39 -1.92
N PRO A 157 -26.40 -2.30 -2.86
CA PRO A 157 -25.39 -2.06 -3.90
C PRO A 157 -25.60 -0.78 -4.70
N GLY A 158 -26.86 -0.44 -4.98
CA GLY A 158 -27.23 0.72 -5.78
C GLY A 158 -26.77 2.06 -5.19
N ALA A 159 -26.68 2.18 -3.85
CA ALA A 159 -26.16 3.40 -3.22
C ALA A 159 -24.67 3.58 -3.52
N ALA A 160 -23.88 2.53 -3.38
CA ALA A 160 -22.45 2.57 -3.66
C ALA A 160 -22.15 2.74 -5.16
N ILE A 161 -22.93 2.11 -6.04
CA ILE A 161 -22.77 2.28 -7.50
C ILE A 161 -23.03 3.73 -7.90
N LYS A 162 -23.91 4.46 -7.21
CA LYS A 162 -24.13 5.90 -7.45
C LYS A 162 -23.03 6.81 -6.89
N SER A 163 -22.25 6.34 -5.92
CA SER A 163 -21.22 7.15 -5.24
C SER A 163 -20.19 7.82 -6.17
N PRO A 164 -19.60 7.17 -7.21
CA PRO A 164 -18.67 7.85 -8.11
C PRO A 164 -19.34 8.96 -8.96
N VAL A 165 -20.63 8.81 -9.28
CA VAL A 165 -21.40 9.87 -9.97
C VAL A 165 -21.56 11.09 -9.06
N LEU A 166 -21.82 10.88 -7.76
CA LEU A 166 -21.91 11.95 -6.78
C LEU A 166 -20.57 12.65 -6.58
N LEU A 167 -19.46 11.89 -6.47
CA LEU A 167 -18.12 12.45 -6.39
C LEU A 167 -17.82 13.36 -7.58
N LYS A 168 -18.12 12.90 -8.81
CA LYS A 168 -18.01 13.70 -10.03
C LYS A 168 -18.87 14.97 -9.98
N LYS A 169 -20.13 14.84 -9.59
CA LYS A 169 -21.10 15.95 -9.51
C LYS A 169 -20.62 17.07 -8.59
N TYR A 170 -20.01 16.72 -7.45
CA TYR A 170 -19.50 17.68 -6.46
C TYR A 170 -18.03 18.03 -6.62
N GLY A 171 -17.37 17.58 -7.71
CA GLY A 171 -15.98 17.90 -8.01
C GLY A 171 -14.98 17.32 -7.00
N VAL A 172 -15.33 16.24 -6.31
CA VAL A 172 -14.45 15.58 -5.33
C VAL A 172 -13.49 14.65 -6.09
N PRO A 173 -12.16 14.90 -6.06
CA PRO A 173 -11.21 14.02 -6.72
C PRO A 173 -11.22 12.64 -6.05
N PHE A 174 -11.18 11.58 -6.86
CA PHE A 174 -11.20 10.23 -6.33
C PHE A 174 -10.36 9.25 -7.15
N HIS A 175 -9.91 8.20 -6.48
CA HIS A 175 -9.22 7.05 -7.03
C HIS A 175 -10.10 5.82 -6.83
N GLY A 176 -10.27 5.01 -7.87
CA GLY A 176 -10.98 3.75 -7.77
C GLY A 176 -10.08 2.62 -7.26
N SER A 177 -10.63 1.70 -6.48
CA SER A 177 -10.00 0.43 -6.15
C SER A 177 -10.95 -0.75 -6.38
N VAL A 178 -10.38 -1.83 -6.93
CA VAL A 178 -11.08 -3.08 -7.20
C VAL A 178 -10.19 -4.26 -6.84
N VAL A 179 -10.66 -5.14 -5.95
CA VAL A 179 -10.05 -6.46 -5.74
C VAL A 179 -10.55 -7.43 -6.81
N ALA A 180 -9.66 -7.87 -7.69
CA ALA A 180 -10.03 -8.64 -8.88
C ALA A 180 -10.40 -10.08 -8.53
N MET A 181 -11.69 -10.40 -8.53
CA MET A 181 -12.22 -11.75 -8.31
C MET A 181 -12.94 -12.31 -9.55
N PRO A 182 -12.28 -12.36 -10.73
CA PRO A 182 -12.95 -12.75 -11.98
C PRO A 182 -13.42 -14.21 -11.98
N HIS A 183 -12.87 -15.06 -11.11
CA HIS A 183 -13.36 -16.42 -10.89
C HIS A 183 -14.73 -16.48 -10.19
N LEU A 184 -15.19 -15.39 -9.57
CA LEU A 184 -16.51 -15.28 -8.93
C LEU A 184 -17.51 -14.48 -9.75
N VAL A 185 -17.08 -13.34 -10.32
CA VAL A 185 -17.97 -12.39 -11.03
C VAL A 185 -17.72 -12.30 -12.53
N GLY A 186 -16.69 -12.98 -13.04
CA GLY A 186 -16.27 -12.89 -14.43
C GLY A 186 -15.34 -11.71 -14.72
N TRP A 187 -14.54 -11.85 -15.78
CA TRP A 187 -13.66 -10.78 -16.28
C TRP A 187 -14.43 -9.57 -16.83
N ASP A 188 -15.65 -9.80 -17.34
CA ASP A 188 -16.52 -8.74 -17.85
C ASP A 188 -17.00 -7.79 -16.74
N ASP A 189 -17.30 -8.30 -15.54
CA ASP A 189 -17.65 -7.45 -14.39
C ASP A 189 -16.48 -6.55 -13.99
N LEU A 190 -15.26 -7.11 -13.97
CA LEU A 190 -14.05 -6.33 -13.72
C LEU A 190 -13.84 -5.24 -14.78
N LYS A 191 -13.95 -5.58 -16.08
CA LYS A 191 -13.81 -4.63 -17.19
C LYS A 191 -14.82 -3.49 -17.05
N LYS A 192 -16.11 -3.83 -16.92
CA LYS A 192 -17.20 -2.85 -16.78
C LYS A 192 -17.02 -1.97 -15.56
N THR A 193 -16.54 -2.52 -14.44
CA THR A 193 -16.31 -1.76 -13.20
C THR A 193 -15.20 -0.73 -13.38
N VAL A 194 -14.09 -1.11 -13.99
CA VAL A 194 -13.00 -0.17 -14.26
C VAL A 194 -13.46 0.90 -15.26
N SER A 195 -14.08 0.51 -16.40
CA SER A 195 -14.62 1.45 -17.37
C SER A 195 -15.61 2.44 -16.74
N TYR A 196 -16.50 1.96 -15.87
CA TYR A 196 -17.45 2.80 -15.17
C TYR A 196 -16.78 3.83 -14.25
N LEU A 197 -15.73 3.44 -13.52
CA LEU A 197 -14.93 4.36 -12.70
C LEU A 197 -14.24 5.42 -13.59
N CYS A 198 -13.71 5.02 -14.75
CA CYS A 198 -13.12 5.94 -15.73
C CYS A 198 -14.15 6.96 -16.22
N GLU A 199 -15.34 6.51 -16.65
CA GLU A 199 -16.43 7.37 -17.13
C GLU A 199 -16.93 8.34 -16.06
N CYS A 200 -16.90 7.92 -14.79
CA CYS A 200 -17.20 8.76 -13.65
C CYS A 200 -16.07 9.72 -13.27
N GLY A 201 -14.92 9.71 -13.95
CA GLY A 201 -13.85 10.68 -13.75
C GLY A 201 -12.89 10.32 -12.61
N ALA A 202 -12.68 9.03 -12.33
CA ALA A 202 -11.61 8.61 -11.42
C ALA A 202 -10.24 9.10 -11.95
N GLN A 203 -9.37 9.54 -11.04
CA GLN A 203 -8.02 9.98 -11.40
C GLN A 203 -7.08 8.82 -11.69
N THR A 204 -7.27 7.70 -10.99
CA THR A 204 -6.61 6.41 -11.23
C THR A 204 -7.53 5.28 -10.83
N VAL A 205 -7.27 4.06 -11.31
CA VAL A 205 -7.91 2.83 -10.82
C VAL A 205 -6.85 1.80 -10.44
N ARG A 206 -6.88 1.35 -9.19
CA ARG A 206 -6.00 0.29 -8.68
C ARG A 206 -6.73 -1.04 -8.69
N VAL A 207 -6.21 -1.98 -9.47
CA VAL A 207 -6.70 -3.35 -9.55
C VAL A 207 -5.80 -4.22 -8.69
N PHE A 208 -6.34 -4.73 -7.59
CA PHE A 208 -5.61 -5.56 -6.65
C PHE A 208 -5.76 -7.02 -6.99
N LEU A 209 -4.65 -7.74 -7.01
CA LEU A 209 -4.65 -9.19 -6.88
C LEU A 209 -5.25 -9.54 -5.51
N PRO A 210 -6.29 -10.38 -5.44
CA PRO A 210 -6.84 -10.81 -4.16
C PRO A 210 -5.79 -11.53 -3.32
N GLY A 211 -5.78 -11.28 -2.01
CA GLY A 211 -4.99 -12.04 -1.05
C GLY A 211 -5.88 -13.00 -0.26
N TYR A 212 -5.41 -14.21 0.02
CA TYR A 212 -6.11 -15.14 0.91
C TYR A 212 -5.11 -15.95 1.76
N THR A 213 -5.49 -16.27 3.00
CA THR A 213 -4.66 -17.07 3.90
C THR A 213 -4.99 -18.56 3.78
N ALA A 214 -4.23 -19.44 4.42
CA ALA A 214 -4.52 -20.87 4.47
C ALA A 214 -5.93 -21.19 5.04
N LEU A 215 -6.53 -20.25 5.80
CA LEU A 215 -7.86 -20.36 6.39
C LEU A 215 -9.00 -19.99 5.42
N ALA A 216 -8.68 -19.48 4.22
CA ALA A 216 -9.69 -19.08 3.27
C ALA A 216 -10.54 -20.28 2.79
N PRO A 217 -11.87 -20.11 2.64
CA PRO A 217 -12.71 -21.15 2.06
C PRO A 217 -12.31 -21.46 0.61
N PRO A 218 -12.56 -22.69 0.10
CA PRO A 218 -12.13 -23.11 -1.23
C PRO A 218 -12.53 -22.16 -2.37
N ALA A 219 -13.72 -21.54 -2.28
CA ALA A 219 -14.22 -20.63 -3.30
C ALA A 219 -13.39 -19.34 -3.48
N LEU A 220 -12.58 -18.94 -2.49
CA LEU A 220 -11.71 -17.76 -2.58
C LEU A 220 -10.28 -18.11 -3.01
N ARG A 221 -9.96 -19.40 -3.13
CA ARG A 221 -8.63 -19.85 -3.49
C ARG A 221 -8.49 -19.82 -5.00
N PHE A 222 -7.39 -19.26 -5.47
CA PHE A 222 -7.06 -19.17 -6.90
C PHE A 222 -5.59 -19.56 -7.12
N GLY A 223 -5.27 -20.00 -8.33
CA GLY A 223 -3.91 -20.44 -8.68
C GLY A 223 -3.03 -19.29 -9.19
N GLN A 224 -1.72 -19.57 -9.32
CA GLN A 224 -0.73 -18.65 -9.91
C GLN A 224 -1.13 -18.05 -11.28
N PRO A 225 -1.82 -18.76 -12.20
CA PRO A 225 -2.22 -18.18 -13.48
C PRO A 225 -3.05 -16.91 -13.36
N LEU A 226 -3.77 -16.70 -12.24
CA LEU A 226 -4.58 -15.49 -12.09
C LEU A 226 -3.72 -14.22 -12.06
N TRP A 227 -2.51 -14.26 -11.51
CA TRP A 227 -1.68 -13.07 -11.40
C TRP A 227 -1.14 -12.63 -12.76
N GLU A 228 -0.65 -13.57 -13.55
CA GLU A 228 -0.21 -13.32 -14.94
C GLU A 228 -1.40 -12.86 -15.81
N GLN A 229 -2.54 -13.56 -15.71
CA GLN A 229 -3.77 -13.18 -16.42
C GLN A 229 -4.25 -11.79 -16.06
N LEU A 230 -4.17 -11.41 -14.77
CA LEU A 230 -4.57 -10.09 -14.31
C LEU A 230 -3.61 -9.00 -14.83
N GLY A 231 -2.31 -9.28 -14.84
CA GLY A 231 -1.31 -8.38 -15.44
C GLY A 231 -1.60 -8.13 -16.92
N GLU A 232 -1.79 -9.18 -17.72
CA GLU A 232 -2.16 -9.05 -19.13
C GLU A 232 -3.50 -8.33 -19.33
N PHE A 233 -4.49 -8.63 -18.49
CA PHE A 233 -5.78 -7.98 -18.54
C PHE A 233 -5.66 -6.47 -18.31
N VAL A 234 -4.91 -6.05 -17.29
CA VAL A 234 -4.67 -4.64 -16.98
C VAL A 234 -3.88 -3.97 -18.11
N LEU A 235 -2.88 -4.64 -18.70
CA LEU A 235 -2.13 -4.11 -19.83
C LEU A 235 -3.04 -3.78 -21.03
N ARG A 236 -3.94 -4.70 -21.40
CA ARG A 236 -4.94 -4.46 -22.46
C ARG A 236 -5.91 -3.33 -22.08
N LEU A 237 -6.37 -3.31 -20.84
CA LEU A 237 -7.32 -2.29 -20.39
C LEU A 237 -6.73 -0.87 -20.43
N ARG A 238 -5.42 -0.73 -20.18
CA ARG A 238 -4.71 0.55 -20.32
C ARG A 238 -4.61 1.05 -21.77
N GLU A 239 -4.87 0.21 -22.78
CA GLU A 239 -4.96 0.64 -24.18
C GLU A 239 -6.34 1.21 -24.52
N GLU A 240 -7.35 0.83 -23.74
CA GLU A 240 -8.75 1.23 -23.91
C GLU A 240 -9.17 2.38 -22.97
N THR A 241 -8.27 2.83 -22.09
CA THR A 241 -8.59 3.82 -21.04
C THR A 241 -7.56 4.95 -20.99
N GLU A 242 -8.06 6.18 -20.84
CA GLU A 242 -7.23 7.39 -20.76
C GLU A 242 -6.64 7.62 -19.36
N ILE A 243 -7.20 6.99 -18.33
CA ILE A 243 -6.75 7.15 -16.95
C ILE A 243 -5.73 6.07 -16.56
N PRO A 244 -4.78 6.35 -15.66
CA PRO A 244 -3.87 5.33 -15.17
C PRO A 244 -4.60 4.20 -14.44
N VAL A 245 -4.46 2.98 -14.96
CA VAL A 245 -4.89 1.74 -14.30
C VAL A 245 -3.66 0.99 -13.82
N THR A 246 -3.58 0.58 -12.57
CA THR A 246 -2.43 -0.19 -12.03
C THR A 246 -2.85 -1.57 -11.52
N CYS A 247 -1.91 -2.52 -11.54
CA CYS A 247 -2.07 -3.84 -10.95
C CYS A 247 -1.21 -3.95 -9.70
N GLU A 248 -1.78 -4.43 -8.59
CA GLU A 248 -1.15 -4.44 -7.27
C GLU A 248 -1.19 -5.85 -6.66
N PRO A 249 -0.05 -6.46 -6.28
CA PRO A 249 1.30 -5.95 -6.45
C PRO A 249 1.75 -5.96 -7.93
N PRO A 250 2.62 -5.01 -8.33
CA PRO A 250 3.13 -4.95 -9.69
C PRO A 250 4.09 -6.13 -9.99
N LEU A 251 4.11 -6.57 -11.24
CA LEU A 251 5.07 -7.54 -11.74
C LEU A 251 6.36 -6.82 -12.16
N ILE A 252 7.25 -6.55 -11.20
CA ILE A 252 8.49 -5.83 -11.45
C ILE A 252 9.52 -6.74 -12.12
N ALA A 253 9.78 -6.50 -13.41
CA ALA A 253 10.80 -7.20 -14.20
C ALA A 253 12.17 -6.49 -14.21
N GLY A 254 12.21 -5.22 -13.80
CA GLY A 254 13.42 -4.39 -13.84
C GLY A 254 13.22 -3.07 -13.07
N LEU A 255 14.30 -2.30 -12.93
CA LEU A 255 14.34 -1.06 -12.14
C LEU A 255 14.28 0.20 -13.01
N GLU A 256 13.91 0.08 -14.28
CA GLU A 256 13.82 1.20 -15.20
C GLU A 256 12.75 2.19 -14.72
N PRO A 257 13.01 3.51 -14.65
CA PRO A 257 12.06 4.50 -14.16
C PRO A 257 10.92 4.80 -15.15
N GLU A 258 10.21 3.76 -15.59
CA GLU A 258 9.11 3.84 -16.55
C GLU A 258 7.84 4.39 -15.90
N VAL A 259 7.21 5.35 -16.58
CA VAL A 259 5.94 5.95 -16.19
C VAL A 259 4.79 5.00 -16.53
N ALA A 260 4.09 4.49 -15.51
CA ALA A 260 2.93 3.61 -15.67
C ALA A 260 1.68 4.36 -16.20
N GLY A 261 1.58 5.65 -15.89
CA GLY A 261 0.53 6.53 -16.40
C GLY A 261 0.67 7.96 -15.90
N VAL A 262 -0.17 8.85 -16.42
CA VAL A 262 -0.21 10.26 -16.02
C VAL A 262 -1.65 10.66 -15.74
N ILE A 263 -1.90 11.26 -14.58
CA ILE A 263 -3.23 11.77 -14.20
C ILE A 263 -3.58 12.96 -15.09
N ALA A 264 -4.79 12.98 -15.66
CA ALA A 264 -5.26 14.08 -16.49
C ALA A 264 -5.27 15.43 -15.73
N ALA A 265 -5.04 16.53 -16.46
CA ALA A 265 -4.98 17.88 -15.90
C ALA A 265 -3.96 18.07 -14.75
N SER A 266 -2.94 17.21 -14.66
CA SER A 266 -1.84 17.33 -13.70
C SER A 266 -0.63 18.08 -14.28
N PRO A 267 0.33 18.52 -13.44
CA PRO A 267 1.59 19.11 -13.92
C PRO A 267 2.33 18.25 -14.95
N ALA A 268 2.37 16.93 -14.76
CA ALA A 268 3.01 16.00 -15.69
C ALA A 268 2.24 15.89 -17.02
N ALA A 269 0.90 15.91 -16.99
CA ALA A 269 0.09 15.92 -18.20
C ALA A 269 0.29 17.23 -18.97
N GLY A 270 0.30 18.38 -18.27
CA GLY A 270 0.54 19.68 -18.87
C GLY A 270 1.93 19.81 -19.51
N ALA A 271 2.93 19.11 -18.97
CA ALA A 271 4.26 19.04 -19.55
C ALA A 271 4.36 18.10 -20.77
N GLY A 272 3.37 17.25 -21.01
CA GLY A 272 3.34 16.31 -22.14
C GLY A 272 4.05 14.98 -21.88
N ILE A 273 4.31 14.63 -20.61
CA ILE A 273 4.76 13.28 -20.22
C ILE A 273 3.62 12.28 -20.47
N ARG A 274 3.97 11.06 -20.88
CA ARG A 274 3.04 9.99 -21.23
C ARG A 274 3.43 8.67 -20.57
N ARG A 275 2.48 7.74 -20.55
CA ARG A 275 2.75 6.33 -20.23
C ARG A 275 3.86 5.80 -21.14
N GLY A 276 4.75 4.99 -20.59
CA GLY A 276 5.88 4.37 -21.30
C GLY A 276 7.09 5.27 -21.46
N ASP A 277 7.03 6.54 -21.07
CA ASP A 277 8.23 7.37 -20.96
C ASP A 277 9.15 6.80 -19.87
N VAL A 278 10.43 6.62 -20.18
CA VAL A 278 11.44 6.19 -19.22
C VAL A 278 12.19 7.43 -18.72
N ILE A 279 12.02 7.80 -17.46
CA ILE A 279 12.70 8.96 -16.88
C ILE A 279 14.19 8.61 -16.71
N GLU A 280 15.06 9.31 -17.43
CA GLU A 280 16.51 9.11 -17.36
C GLU A 280 17.17 10.02 -16.31
N ALA A 281 16.67 11.25 -16.17
CA ALA A 281 17.20 12.22 -15.22
C ALA A 281 16.16 13.28 -14.79
N VAL A 282 16.33 13.81 -13.58
CA VAL A 282 15.58 14.95 -13.05
C VAL A 282 16.57 16.03 -12.64
N ASN A 283 16.45 17.22 -13.22
CA ASN A 283 17.40 18.33 -13.06
C ASN A 283 18.87 17.90 -13.33
N GLY A 284 19.07 17.06 -14.35
CA GLY A 284 20.39 16.53 -14.71
C GLY A 284 20.93 15.41 -13.82
N VAL A 285 20.26 15.09 -12.70
CA VAL A 285 20.65 13.97 -11.82
C VAL A 285 20.01 12.68 -12.34
N PRO A 286 20.78 11.60 -12.57
CA PRO A 286 20.24 10.33 -13.08
C PRO A 286 19.17 9.71 -12.19
N ALA A 287 18.04 9.35 -12.80
CA ALA A 287 17.01 8.55 -12.17
C ALA A 287 17.44 7.07 -12.16
N MET A 288 17.35 6.44 -10.98
CA MET A 288 17.92 5.11 -10.77
C MET A 288 16.87 4.01 -10.80
N THR A 289 15.72 4.29 -10.18
CA THR A 289 14.55 3.41 -10.04
C THR A 289 13.27 4.21 -10.21
N ARG A 290 12.12 3.55 -10.34
CA ARG A 290 10.82 4.22 -10.35
C ARG A 290 10.60 5.02 -9.07
N VAL A 291 10.90 4.44 -7.91
CA VAL A 291 10.79 5.12 -6.62
C VAL A 291 11.74 6.32 -6.53
N HIS A 292 12.99 6.19 -6.98
CA HIS A 292 13.95 7.29 -6.97
C HIS A 292 13.47 8.45 -7.84
N ALA A 293 13.06 8.18 -9.08
CA ALA A 293 12.53 9.20 -9.99
C ALA A 293 11.30 9.89 -9.42
N PHE A 294 10.35 9.12 -8.89
CA PHE A 294 9.13 9.66 -8.28
C PHE A 294 9.44 10.62 -7.14
N LYS A 295 10.34 10.23 -6.22
CA LYS A 295 10.75 11.07 -5.08
C LYS A 295 11.45 12.35 -5.53
N MET A 296 12.40 12.25 -6.48
CA MET A 296 13.09 13.43 -7.04
C MET A 296 12.10 14.42 -7.66
N VAL A 297 11.12 13.93 -8.43
CA VAL A 297 10.10 14.80 -9.04
C VAL A 297 9.16 15.38 -7.98
N LEU A 298 8.77 14.61 -6.97
CA LEU A 298 7.90 15.08 -5.88
C LEU A 298 8.55 16.21 -5.09
N GLU A 299 9.81 16.01 -4.67
CA GLU A 299 10.57 16.96 -3.85
C GLU A 299 10.87 18.26 -4.63
N ALA A 300 11.15 18.18 -5.93
CA ALA A 300 11.56 19.34 -6.72
C ALA A 300 10.43 20.34 -7.00
N GLY A 301 10.78 21.63 -6.96
CA GLY A 301 9.98 22.72 -7.52
C GLY A 301 10.25 22.88 -9.01
N SER A 302 9.20 22.82 -9.81
CA SER A 302 9.22 22.95 -11.27
C SER A 302 10.40 22.25 -11.98
N PRO A 303 10.56 20.91 -11.83
CA PRO A 303 11.74 20.21 -12.35
C PRO A 303 11.80 20.14 -13.88
N GLU A 304 13.02 20.07 -14.40
CA GLU A 304 13.29 19.59 -15.76
C GLU A 304 13.47 18.07 -15.73
N ILE A 305 12.74 17.35 -16.59
CA ILE A 305 12.77 15.90 -16.70
C ILE A 305 13.31 15.52 -18.07
N THR A 306 14.39 14.76 -18.09
CA THR A 306 14.87 14.09 -19.30
C THR A 306 14.31 12.68 -19.35
N ALA A 307 13.65 12.32 -20.44
CA ALA A 307 13.05 11.00 -20.60
C ALA A 307 13.25 10.44 -22.00
N ASN A 308 13.27 9.11 -22.09
CA ASN A 308 13.29 8.37 -23.35
C ASN A 308 11.87 7.97 -23.74
N ARG A 309 11.46 8.31 -24.97
CA ARG A 309 10.20 7.88 -25.58
C ARG A 309 10.50 7.16 -26.89
N GLY A 310 10.37 5.84 -26.90
CA GLY A 310 10.58 5.06 -28.13
C GLY A 310 11.96 5.22 -28.76
N GLY A 311 13.00 5.45 -27.95
CA GLY A 311 14.37 5.70 -28.40
C GLY A 311 14.73 7.18 -28.56
N GLU A 312 13.75 8.08 -28.60
CA GLU A 312 13.98 9.53 -28.68
C GLU A 312 14.15 10.13 -27.29
N ARG A 313 15.16 10.99 -27.12
CA ARG A 313 15.42 11.69 -25.86
C ARG A 313 14.69 13.04 -25.84
N LEU A 314 13.75 13.19 -24.92
CA LEU A 314 12.89 14.36 -24.76
C LEU A 314 13.18 15.07 -23.43
N ILE A 315 12.95 16.39 -23.40
CA ILE A 315 13.08 17.21 -22.19
C ILE A 315 11.73 17.86 -21.90
N PHE A 316 11.24 17.67 -20.67
CA PHE A 316 9.98 18.20 -20.20
C PHE A 316 10.20 19.17 -19.03
N LYS A 317 9.52 20.32 -19.07
CA LYS A 317 9.49 21.27 -17.94
C LYS A 317 8.16 21.14 -17.21
N LEU A 318 8.20 20.70 -15.96
CA LEU A 318 7.00 20.61 -15.12
C LEU A 318 6.86 21.91 -14.35
N TRP A 319 5.64 22.42 -14.23
CA TRP A 319 5.32 23.59 -13.42
C TRP A 319 4.56 23.14 -12.19
N LYS A 320 5.24 23.15 -11.04
CA LYS A 320 4.67 22.76 -9.74
C LYS A 320 5.49 23.32 -8.58
N GLU A 321 4.87 23.40 -7.41
CA GLU A 321 5.57 23.70 -6.16
C GLU A 321 6.38 22.48 -5.66
N PRO A 322 7.46 22.69 -4.88
CA PRO A 322 8.11 21.62 -4.13
C PRO A 322 7.11 20.82 -3.28
N GLY A 323 7.23 19.50 -3.22
CA GLY A 323 6.30 18.63 -2.48
C GLY A 323 4.91 18.44 -3.11
N GLN A 324 4.51 19.26 -4.08
CA GLN A 324 3.24 19.09 -4.79
C GLN A 324 3.26 17.82 -5.65
N ARG A 325 2.17 17.05 -5.65
CA ARG A 325 2.01 15.89 -6.54
C ARG A 325 2.12 16.31 -8.02
N SER A 326 2.94 15.61 -8.79
CA SER A 326 3.12 15.87 -10.24
C SER A 326 2.03 15.26 -11.12
N GLY A 327 1.32 14.24 -10.61
CA GLY A 327 0.40 13.42 -11.38
C GLY A 327 1.05 12.26 -12.14
N LEU A 328 2.36 12.04 -11.95
CA LEU A 328 3.00 10.79 -12.39
C LEU A 328 2.45 9.62 -11.59
N VAL A 329 2.15 8.53 -12.28
CA VAL A 329 1.84 7.23 -11.68
C VAL A 329 2.97 6.28 -12.03
N MET A 330 3.62 5.74 -11.00
CA MET A 330 4.72 4.80 -11.13
C MET A 330 4.46 3.58 -10.26
N GLU A 331 4.80 2.39 -10.76
CA GLU A 331 4.73 1.15 -9.99
C GLU A 331 5.91 1.11 -9.02
N TYR A 332 5.65 0.73 -7.77
CA TYR A 332 6.68 0.69 -6.73
C TYR A 332 7.64 -0.46 -6.99
N ASP A 333 8.93 -0.16 -7.15
CA ASP A 333 10.01 -1.14 -7.29
C ASP A 333 10.91 -1.20 -6.04
N LEU A 334 11.91 -0.34 -5.97
CA LEU A 334 12.94 -0.31 -4.94
C LEU A 334 13.41 1.12 -4.72
N ASP A 335 13.47 1.55 -3.46
CA ASP A 335 14.25 2.74 -3.10
C ASP A 335 15.74 2.36 -2.97
N PRO A 336 16.66 2.96 -3.75
CA PRO A 336 18.10 2.71 -3.63
C PRO A 336 18.65 2.95 -2.22
N ARG A 337 18.02 3.84 -1.43
CA ARG A 337 18.40 4.09 -0.02
C ARG A 337 18.34 2.81 0.82
N LEU A 338 17.44 1.89 0.51
CA LEU A 338 17.35 0.60 1.20
C LEU A 338 18.63 -0.23 1.02
N ILE A 339 19.25 -0.20 -0.18
CA ILE A 339 20.53 -0.89 -0.43
C ILE A 339 21.68 -0.19 0.29
N GLU A 340 21.65 1.15 0.35
CA GLU A 340 22.63 1.94 1.11
C GLU A 340 22.55 1.66 2.62
N GLU A 341 21.34 1.46 3.15
CA GLU A 341 21.09 1.06 4.54
C GLU A 341 21.60 -0.35 4.83
N MET A 342 21.34 -1.32 3.94
CA MET A 342 21.92 -2.66 4.04
C MET A 342 23.45 -2.60 4.08
N GLY A 343 24.07 -1.77 3.24
CA GLY A 343 25.52 -1.58 3.23
C GLY A 343 26.05 -0.92 4.50
N ARG A 344 25.29 0.02 5.08
CA ARG A 344 25.62 0.64 6.38
C ARG A 344 25.60 -0.38 7.51
N ALA A 345 24.56 -1.20 7.59
CA ALA A 345 24.45 -2.28 8.58
C ALA A 345 25.61 -3.28 8.45
N ALA A 346 25.93 -3.70 7.22
CA ALA A 346 27.05 -4.59 6.95
C ALA A 346 28.40 -4.05 7.47
N ARG A 347 28.68 -2.76 7.24
CA ARG A 347 29.89 -2.09 7.76
C ARG A 347 29.91 -1.99 9.28
N GLN A 348 28.79 -1.62 9.89
CA GLN A 348 28.67 -1.49 11.35
C GLN A 348 28.94 -2.81 12.06
N HIS A 349 28.49 -3.91 11.46
CA HIS A 349 28.74 -5.26 11.97
C HIS A 349 30.09 -5.85 11.55
N GLY A 350 30.88 -5.17 10.71
CA GLY A 350 32.11 -5.73 10.13
C GLY A 350 31.85 -7.05 9.39
N ALA A 351 30.67 -7.22 8.80
CA ALA A 351 30.20 -8.48 8.25
C ALA A 351 30.95 -8.81 6.95
N ALA A 352 31.55 -10.01 6.87
CA ALA A 352 32.14 -10.50 5.62
C ALA A 352 31.08 -11.08 4.67
N LYS A 353 30.00 -11.64 5.24
CA LYS A 353 28.89 -12.27 4.51
C LYS A 353 27.55 -11.87 5.10
N VAL A 354 26.68 -11.33 4.25
CA VAL A 354 25.37 -10.76 4.61
C VAL A 354 24.27 -11.54 3.89
N LEU A 355 23.28 -11.99 4.64
CA LEU A 355 22.07 -12.60 4.11
C LEU A 355 20.91 -11.61 4.23
N VAL A 356 20.26 -11.28 3.13
CA VAL A 356 19.10 -10.39 3.10
C VAL A 356 17.84 -11.23 2.96
N PHE A 357 17.04 -11.30 4.01
CA PHE A 357 15.70 -11.84 3.92
C PHE A 357 14.72 -10.80 3.39
N THR A 358 13.88 -11.23 2.46
CA THR A 358 12.85 -10.40 1.85
C THR A 358 11.67 -11.27 1.44
N SER A 359 10.58 -10.67 0.98
CA SER A 359 9.39 -11.42 0.58
C SER A 359 9.51 -11.98 -0.83
N GLU A 360 8.66 -12.97 -1.14
CA GLU A 360 8.58 -13.55 -2.49
C GLU A 360 8.26 -12.50 -3.58
N LEU A 361 7.53 -11.43 -3.23
CA LEU A 361 7.22 -10.33 -4.17
C LEU A 361 8.42 -9.43 -4.45
N ALA A 362 9.25 -9.18 -3.44
CA ALA A 362 10.31 -8.18 -3.52
C ALA A 362 11.67 -8.74 -3.94
N VAL A 363 11.88 -10.06 -3.85
CA VAL A 363 13.22 -10.67 -4.04
C VAL A 363 13.87 -10.33 -5.38
N SER A 364 13.12 -10.23 -6.47
CA SER A 364 13.68 -9.87 -7.79
C SER A 364 14.18 -8.42 -7.81
N ALA A 365 13.39 -7.49 -7.25
CA ALA A 365 13.77 -6.09 -7.16
C ALA A 365 14.98 -5.88 -6.22
N ILE A 366 15.00 -6.57 -5.07
CA ILE A 366 16.15 -6.53 -4.15
C ILE A 366 17.42 -7.06 -4.83
N LYS A 367 17.35 -8.20 -5.54
CA LYS A 367 18.51 -8.75 -6.25
C LYS A 367 19.04 -7.80 -7.33
N ALA A 368 18.15 -7.21 -8.12
CA ALA A 368 18.53 -6.20 -9.11
C ALA A 368 19.17 -4.97 -8.46
N GLY A 369 18.63 -4.53 -7.31
CA GLY A 369 19.17 -3.44 -6.51
C GLY A 369 20.56 -3.72 -5.96
N LEU A 370 20.76 -4.90 -5.36
CA LEU A 370 22.07 -5.34 -4.87
C LEU A 370 23.08 -5.40 -6.01
N GLN A 371 22.72 -5.98 -7.15
CA GLN A 371 23.62 -6.07 -8.31
C GLN A 371 24.05 -4.68 -8.82
N ARG A 372 23.15 -3.69 -8.78
CA ARG A 372 23.40 -2.36 -9.35
C ARG A 372 24.00 -1.36 -8.36
N PHE A 373 23.64 -1.45 -7.09
CA PHE A 373 23.90 -0.40 -6.09
C PHE A 373 24.73 -0.86 -4.89
N TRP A 374 24.99 -2.16 -4.71
CA TRP A 374 25.86 -2.65 -3.63
C TRP A 374 27.31 -2.22 -3.87
N LYS A 375 27.90 -1.56 -2.87
CA LYS A 375 29.27 -1.02 -2.92
C LYS A 375 30.17 -1.57 -1.82
N GLU A 376 29.68 -2.52 -1.02
CA GLU A 376 30.46 -3.07 0.08
C GLU A 376 31.32 -4.25 -0.37
N ASN A 377 32.43 -4.45 0.33
CA ASN A 377 33.30 -5.61 0.12
C ASN A 377 32.66 -6.92 0.63
N ALA A 378 31.63 -6.82 1.45
CA ALA A 378 30.93 -7.98 1.99
C ALA A 378 30.18 -8.73 0.89
N GLU A 379 30.26 -10.06 0.91
CA GLU A 379 29.41 -10.91 0.08
C GLU A 379 27.95 -10.71 0.52
N VAL A 380 27.04 -10.52 -0.42
CA VAL A 380 25.62 -10.31 -0.14
C VAL A 380 24.75 -11.25 -0.95
N GLU A 381 23.79 -11.87 -0.27
CA GLU A 381 22.83 -12.78 -0.89
C GLU A 381 21.41 -12.43 -0.44
N ALA A 382 20.49 -12.23 -1.38
CA ALA A 382 19.08 -12.05 -1.08
C ALA A 382 18.29 -13.35 -1.25
N VAL A 383 17.52 -13.71 -0.21
CA VAL A 383 16.69 -14.92 -0.16
C VAL A 383 15.24 -14.55 0.15
N ALA A 384 14.33 -15.06 -0.67
CA ALA A 384 12.90 -14.97 -0.41
C ALA A 384 12.49 -15.87 0.76
N VAL A 385 11.80 -15.30 1.73
CA VAL A 385 11.17 -16.01 2.84
C VAL A 385 9.70 -16.25 2.46
N LYS A 386 9.30 -17.53 2.50
CA LYS A 386 7.93 -17.93 2.21
C LYS A 386 7.04 -17.63 3.41
N ASN A 387 5.91 -16.95 3.17
CA ASN A 387 4.91 -16.77 4.22
C ASN A 387 4.14 -18.07 4.44
N SER A 388 4.51 -18.79 5.50
CA SER A 388 3.92 -20.06 5.91
C SER A 388 2.96 -19.88 7.09
N PHE A 389 3.15 -18.83 7.90
CA PHE A 389 2.28 -18.50 9.02
C PHE A 389 0.87 -18.11 8.56
N PHE A 390 0.73 -17.13 7.65
CA PHE A 390 -0.56 -16.86 7.00
C PHE A 390 -0.85 -17.91 5.93
N GLY A 391 0.16 -18.30 5.15
CA GLY A 391 0.00 -19.24 4.05
C GLY A 391 -0.96 -18.73 2.97
N GLY A 392 -1.55 -19.66 2.21
CA GLY A 392 -2.43 -19.31 1.09
C GLY A 392 -1.68 -18.63 -0.06
N SER A 393 -2.15 -17.47 -0.51
CA SER A 393 -1.52 -16.64 -1.54
C SER A 393 -0.72 -15.46 -0.97
N ILE A 394 -0.60 -15.34 0.35
CA ILE A 394 0.10 -14.22 1.00
C ILE A 394 1.60 -14.28 0.70
N LYS A 395 2.16 -13.16 0.21
CA LYS A 395 3.57 -13.02 -0.17
C LYS A 395 4.20 -11.68 0.25
N ALA A 396 3.47 -10.84 0.97
CA ALA A 396 3.92 -9.50 1.35
C ALA A 396 4.93 -9.54 2.51
N ALA A 397 5.94 -8.68 2.47
CA ALA A 397 6.98 -8.59 3.51
C ALA A 397 6.39 -8.23 4.88
N GLY A 398 5.44 -7.29 4.94
CA GLY A 398 4.82 -6.86 6.19
C GLY A 398 3.93 -7.89 6.89
N LEU A 399 3.71 -9.06 6.26
CA LEU A 399 2.96 -10.17 6.84
C LEU A 399 3.85 -11.35 7.22
N LEU A 400 5.16 -11.25 7.01
CA LEU A 400 6.12 -12.24 7.51
C LEU A 400 6.21 -12.16 9.04
N THR A 401 6.35 -13.32 9.67
CA THR A 401 6.47 -13.47 11.13
C THR A 401 7.79 -14.15 11.49
N LEU A 402 8.14 -14.17 12.77
CA LEU A 402 9.30 -14.93 13.24
C LEU A 402 9.24 -16.40 12.85
N PHE A 403 8.04 -17.00 12.83
CA PHE A 403 7.86 -18.37 12.36
C PHE A 403 8.38 -18.56 10.92
N ASP A 404 8.11 -17.59 10.05
CA ASP A 404 8.55 -17.63 8.66
C ASP A 404 10.06 -17.43 8.53
N PHE A 405 10.64 -16.50 9.30
CA PHE A 405 12.07 -16.25 9.31
C PHE A 405 12.88 -17.42 9.86
N GLU A 406 12.39 -18.07 10.92
CA GLU A 406 13.00 -19.30 11.47
C GLU A 406 13.05 -20.40 10.41
N ALA A 407 11.92 -20.67 9.75
CA ALA A 407 11.86 -21.66 8.68
C ALA A 407 12.75 -21.28 7.49
N GLY A 408 12.85 -19.99 7.17
CA GLY A 408 13.76 -19.46 6.14
C GLY A 408 15.23 -19.71 6.48
N MET A 409 15.63 -19.45 7.72
CA MET A 409 17.00 -19.66 8.20
C MET A 409 17.37 -21.14 8.27
N GLU A 410 16.48 -21.99 8.79
CA GLU A 410 16.67 -23.45 8.83
C GLU A 410 16.86 -24.02 7.42
N LYS A 411 16.05 -23.57 6.46
CA LYS A 411 16.19 -23.96 5.05
C LYS A 411 17.51 -23.48 4.44
N TYR A 412 17.94 -22.25 4.75
CA TYR A 412 19.21 -21.71 4.27
C TYR A 412 20.39 -22.55 4.75
N LEU A 413 20.46 -22.81 6.06
CA LEU A 413 21.55 -23.58 6.68
C LEU A 413 21.58 -25.03 6.18
N ALA A 414 20.41 -25.64 5.96
CA ALA A 414 20.33 -27.00 5.41
C ALA A 414 20.81 -27.07 3.94
N ALA A 415 20.54 -26.02 3.15
CA ALA A 415 20.97 -25.96 1.75
C ALA A 415 22.46 -25.64 1.58
N LYS A 416 23.09 -24.99 2.57
CA LYS A 416 24.51 -24.63 2.56
C LYS A 416 25.23 -25.08 3.85
N PRO A 417 25.44 -26.40 4.04
CA PRO A 417 26.09 -26.91 5.25
C PRO A 417 27.48 -26.28 5.45
N GLY A 418 27.73 -25.72 6.63
CA GLY A 418 28.99 -25.07 6.97
C GLY A 418 29.11 -23.60 6.56
N GLU A 419 28.18 -23.07 5.76
CA GLU A 419 28.11 -21.64 5.46
C GLU A 419 27.17 -20.95 6.44
N ARG A 420 27.72 -20.10 7.32
CA ARG A 420 26.92 -19.24 8.21
C ARG A 420 27.10 -17.78 7.82
N PRO A 421 26.02 -17.01 7.64
CA PRO A 421 26.13 -15.57 7.43
C PRO A 421 26.61 -14.90 8.73
N CYS A 422 27.35 -13.80 8.61
CA CYS A 422 27.75 -13.00 9.77
C CYS A 422 26.60 -12.10 10.24
N LEU A 423 25.73 -11.70 9.31
CA LEU A 423 24.62 -10.80 9.53
C LEU A 423 23.43 -11.23 8.66
N VAL A 424 22.23 -11.24 9.24
CA VAL A 424 20.97 -11.44 8.53
C VAL A 424 20.12 -10.17 8.63
N LEU A 425 19.82 -9.57 7.48
CA LEU A 425 18.99 -8.37 7.38
C LEU A 425 17.54 -8.76 7.14
N LEU A 426 16.64 -8.21 7.95
CA LEU A 426 15.20 -8.47 7.93
C LEU A 426 14.42 -7.26 7.39
N PRO A 427 13.30 -7.47 6.69
CA PRO A 427 12.48 -6.36 6.21
C PRO A 427 11.75 -5.70 7.41
N GLY A 428 12.04 -4.43 7.70
CA GLY A 428 11.43 -3.71 8.82
C GLY A 428 9.92 -3.67 8.81
N LEU A 429 9.30 -3.69 7.63
CA LEU A 429 7.85 -3.73 7.45
C LEU A 429 7.16 -4.89 8.20
N ALA A 430 7.89 -5.97 8.51
CA ALA A 430 7.37 -7.11 9.27
C ALA A 430 7.27 -6.84 10.79
N PHE A 431 7.86 -5.74 11.27
CA PHE A 431 8.05 -5.45 12.69
C PHE A 431 7.44 -4.11 13.09
N ASP A 432 7.03 -3.99 14.35
CA ASP A 432 6.73 -2.70 14.97
C ASP A 432 8.00 -1.96 15.41
N GLU A 433 7.83 -0.76 15.95
CA GLU A 433 8.93 0.08 16.44
C GLU A 433 9.74 -0.54 17.60
N ARG A 434 9.23 -1.63 18.19
CA ARG A 434 9.91 -2.39 19.24
C ARG A 434 10.53 -3.68 18.71
N GLY A 435 10.60 -3.82 17.38
CA GLY A 435 11.15 -5.00 16.73
C GLY A 435 10.30 -6.25 16.89
N ARG A 436 8.97 -6.12 17.07
CA ARG A 436 8.08 -7.27 17.24
C ARG A 436 7.21 -7.50 16.02
N ASP A 437 7.06 -8.76 15.63
CA ASP A 437 6.19 -9.16 14.53
C ASP A 437 4.70 -9.08 14.89
N LEU A 438 3.82 -9.47 13.96
CA LEU A 438 2.36 -9.48 14.16
C LEU A 438 1.88 -10.46 15.25
N THR A 439 2.71 -11.40 15.70
CA THR A 439 2.43 -12.28 16.84
C THR A 439 2.95 -11.67 18.17
N GLY A 440 3.71 -10.59 18.07
CA GLY A 440 4.33 -9.86 19.15
C GLY A 440 5.62 -10.49 19.67
N ARG A 441 6.23 -11.40 18.89
CA ARG A 441 7.56 -11.96 19.16
C ARG A 441 8.64 -11.03 18.65
N SER A 442 9.76 -10.94 19.37
CA SER A 442 10.85 -10.01 19.02
C SER A 442 11.86 -10.66 18.08
N PHE A 443 12.34 -9.94 17.06
CA PHE A 443 13.39 -10.45 16.17
C PHE A 443 14.66 -10.90 16.92
N LEU A 444 14.91 -10.37 18.12
CA LEU A 444 16.03 -10.77 18.97
C LEU A 444 16.01 -12.26 19.34
N GLU A 445 14.84 -12.91 19.36
CA GLU A 445 14.73 -14.36 19.56
C GLU A 445 15.45 -15.16 18.46
N LEU A 446 15.59 -14.59 17.25
CA LEU A 446 16.36 -15.20 16.16
C LEU A 446 17.86 -15.18 16.46
N ASN A 447 18.37 -14.13 17.12
CA ASN A 447 19.77 -14.03 17.51
C ASN A 447 20.13 -15.17 18.46
N GLU A 448 19.30 -15.38 19.48
CA GLU A 448 19.48 -16.42 20.49
C GLU A 448 19.36 -17.83 19.88
N LYS A 449 18.39 -18.03 18.99
CA LYS A 449 18.14 -19.35 18.39
C LYS A 449 19.26 -19.81 17.44
N PHE A 450 19.79 -18.90 16.61
CA PHE A 450 20.73 -19.27 15.54
C PHE A 450 22.20 -18.93 15.85
N ASP A 451 22.47 -18.19 16.93
CA ASP A 451 23.79 -17.65 17.24
C ASP A 451 24.36 -16.88 16.03
N THR A 452 23.57 -15.92 15.55
CA THR A 452 23.85 -15.09 14.36
C THR A 452 23.21 -13.72 14.56
N ALA A 453 23.85 -12.64 14.13
CA ALA A 453 23.26 -11.32 14.24
C ALA A 453 22.12 -11.14 13.24
N PHE A 454 20.93 -10.79 13.72
CA PHE A 454 19.80 -10.32 12.92
C PHE A 454 19.57 -8.83 13.18
N GLU A 455 19.23 -8.08 12.12
CA GLU A 455 18.92 -6.66 12.20
C GLU A 455 17.73 -6.33 11.30
N THR A 456 16.81 -5.48 11.78
CA THR A 456 15.68 -4.98 10.99
C THR A 456 16.07 -3.72 10.25
N LEU A 457 15.84 -3.67 8.94
CA LEU A 457 16.04 -2.48 8.13
C LEU A 457 14.92 -1.46 8.40
N CYS A 458 15.23 -0.16 8.46
CA CYS A 458 14.24 0.89 8.73
C CYS A 458 13.39 1.25 7.49
#